data_AF-A0A382B7Z1-F1
#
_entry.id   AF-A0A382B7Z1-F1
#
_cell.length_a   1.000
_cell.length_b   1.000
_cell.length_c   1.000
_cell.angle_alpha   90.00
_cell.angle_beta   90.00
_cell.angle_gamma   90.00
#
_symmetry.space_group_name_H-M   'P 1'
#
loop_
_entity.id
_entity.type
_entity.pdbx_description
1 polymer ?
#
loop_
_entity_poly.entity_id
_entity_poly.type
_entity_poly.pdbx_seq_one_letter_code
_entity_poly.pdbx_strand_id
1 'polypeptide(L)'
;MVPPPRPPVRSRSDSNAKDVFLNRGDSTGKGFPNIPGRWWTSSEGEKWIRAQPKDPDSKQWITTPTLVRPGSEKRIHPDGMWVMVGRMFRTKNGRPKLEGFWADVMAFESSQQPANLYKDRSRYFPSIGAYQVRIPKSWLEEEITTVGRGPQKPRWQTMGSAFDHADGRRRENLDLFKDNHIRFPVRRLSVMFCLANDLYEDVRHTIVPEGHEYFMKHSTMGNRANIKKHVMKMDLENHWL
;
A
#
# COMPACT_ATOMS: atom_id res chain seq x y z
N MET A 1 27.67 -41.76 -12.41
CA MET A 1 27.35 -40.70 -11.43
C MET A 1 26.68 -39.57 -12.19
N VAL A 2 25.42 -39.26 -11.86
CA VAL A 2 24.73 -38.11 -12.45
C VAL A 2 25.18 -36.87 -11.67
N PRO A 3 25.70 -35.81 -12.32
CA PRO A 3 26.08 -34.60 -11.61
C PRO A 3 24.86 -33.99 -10.92
N PRO A 4 25.03 -33.41 -9.73
CA PRO A 4 23.93 -32.75 -9.04
C PRO A 4 23.35 -31.63 -9.92
N PRO A 5 22.02 -31.41 -9.87
CA PRO A 5 21.40 -30.34 -10.63
C PRO A 5 22.06 -29.01 -10.27
N ARG A 6 22.47 -28.25 -11.29
CA ARG A 6 23.03 -26.91 -11.07
C ARG A 6 21.97 -26.06 -10.36
N PRO A 7 22.33 -25.35 -9.28
CA PRO A 7 21.41 -24.41 -8.67
C PRO A 7 20.99 -23.37 -9.72
N PRO A 8 19.71 -22.93 -9.71
CA PRO A 8 19.24 -21.93 -10.64
C PRO A 8 20.07 -20.66 -10.48
N VAL A 9 20.60 -20.15 -11.60
CA VAL A 9 21.35 -18.91 -11.64
C VAL A 9 20.36 -17.78 -11.42
N ARG A 10 20.33 -17.20 -10.20
CA ARG A 10 19.49 -16.03 -9.91
C ARG A 10 19.80 -14.94 -10.92
N SER A 11 18.78 -14.48 -11.63
CA SER A 11 18.93 -13.35 -12.53
C SER A 11 19.27 -12.09 -11.73
N ARG A 12 20.08 -11.18 -12.28
CA ARG A 12 20.39 -9.86 -11.66
C ARG A 12 19.12 -9.07 -11.31
N SER A 13 18.00 -9.33 -11.97
CA SER A 13 16.70 -8.70 -11.67
C SER A 13 16.06 -9.19 -10.36
N ASP A 14 16.41 -10.37 -9.86
CA ASP A 14 15.76 -10.93 -8.66
C ASP A 14 16.32 -10.38 -7.34
N SER A 15 17.57 -9.90 -7.34
CA SER A 15 18.23 -9.33 -6.15
C SER A 15 17.77 -7.89 -5.82
N ASN A 16 17.33 -7.11 -6.82
CA ASN A 16 17.06 -5.67 -6.66
C ASN A 16 15.61 -5.33 -6.27
N ALA A 17 14.71 -6.31 -6.21
CA ALA A 17 13.28 -6.05 -6.01
C ALA A 17 12.97 -5.33 -4.68
N LYS A 18 13.57 -5.79 -3.58
CA LYS A 18 13.45 -5.12 -2.27
C LYS A 18 14.09 -3.73 -2.27
N ASP A 19 15.17 -3.54 -3.02
CA ASP A 19 15.83 -2.24 -3.15
C ASP A 19 14.96 -1.23 -3.91
N VAL A 20 14.12 -1.69 -4.86
CA VAL A 20 13.10 -0.83 -5.49
C VAL A 20 12.07 -0.34 -4.46
N PHE A 21 11.58 -1.22 -3.57
CA PHE A 21 10.65 -0.84 -2.49
C PHE A 21 11.27 0.12 -1.50
N LEU A 22 12.50 -0.20 -1.09
CA LEU A 22 13.28 0.55 -0.14
C LEU A 22 14.01 1.72 -0.80
N ASN A 23 13.79 2.11 -2.06
CA ASN A 23 14.58 3.12 -2.79
C ASN A 23 16.12 3.06 -2.55
N ARG A 24 16.69 1.90 -2.19
CA ARG A 24 18.10 1.79 -1.82
C ARG A 24 18.94 1.75 -3.08
N GLY A 25 19.88 2.70 -3.19
CA GLY A 25 20.91 2.67 -4.24
C GLY A 25 20.65 3.49 -5.50
N ASP A 26 19.68 4.41 -5.55
CA ASP A 26 19.54 5.27 -6.73
C ASP A 26 19.31 6.76 -6.42
N SER A 27 20.40 7.54 -6.53
CA SER A 27 20.38 9.01 -6.57
C SER A 27 19.61 9.57 -7.78
N THR A 28 19.22 8.72 -8.74
CA THR A 28 18.46 9.10 -9.94
C THR A 28 16.94 8.98 -9.78
N GLY A 29 16.44 8.64 -8.57
CA GLY A 29 15.01 8.59 -8.32
C GLY A 29 14.33 7.33 -8.89
N LYS A 30 15.00 6.17 -8.90
CA LYS A 30 14.38 4.86 -9.20
C LYS A 30 13.81 4.15 -7.97
N GLY A 31 13.24 4.93 -7.06
CA GLY A 31 12.49 4.40 -5.92
C GLY A 31 11.07 3.97 -6.29
N PHE A 32 10.43 3.17 -5.44
CA PHE A 32 9.01 2.82 -5.46
C PHE A 32 8.18 4.07 -5.84
N PRO A 33 7.29 3.96 -6.84
CA PRO A 33 6.73 5.14 -7.49
C PRO A 33 5.96 6.00 -6.49
N ASN A 34 6.28 7.29 -6.40
CA ASN A 34 5.31 8.24 -5.86
C ASN A 34 4.12 8.22 -6.82
N ILE A 35 2.97 7.72 -6.38
CA ILE A 35 1.74 7.75 -7.17
C ILE A 35 1.43 9.24 -7.49
N PRO A 36 1.58 9.68 -8.75
CA PRO A 36 1.04 10.93 -9.25
C PRO A 36 -0.45 10.99 -8.96
N GLY A 37 -0.89 12.14 -8.45
CA GLY A 37 -2.25 12.36 -7.95
C GLY A 37 -3.41 12.20 -8.94
N ARG A 38 -3.20 11.66 -10.15
CA ARG A 38 -4.25 11.26 -11.10
C ARG A 38 -4.49 9.75 -11.16
N TRP A 39 -3.62 8.92 -10.57
CA TRP A 39 -3.67 7.47 -10.83
C TRP A 39 -4.87 6.79 -10.18
N TRP A 40 -5.39 7.34 -9.08
CA TRP A 40 -6.45 6.71 -8.29
C TRP A 40 -7.25 7.75 -7.51
N THR A 41 -7.56 8.89 -8.12
CA THR A 41 -8.56 9.76 -7.49
C THR A 41 -9.89 9.03 -7.53
N SER A 42 -10.47 8.78 -6.37
CA SER A 42 -11.88 8.42 -6.32
C SER A 42 -12.69 9.49 -7.08
N SER A 43 -13.88 9.15 -7.58
CA SER A 43 -14.79 10.14 -8.19
C SER A 43 -15.07 11.32 -7.25
N GLU A 44 -14.84 11.16 -5.95
CA GLU A 44 -15.02 12.16 -4.89
C GLU A 44 -13.71 12.92 -4.56
N GLY A 45 -12.61 12.64 -5.27
CA GLY A 45 -11.37 13.42 -5.21
C GLY A 45 -10.35 12.99 -4.15
N GLU A 46 -10.57 11.89 -3.42
CA GLU A 46 -9.60 11.33 -2.47
C GLU A 46 -8.34 10.87 -3.18
N LYS A 47 -7.19 11.06 -2.54
CA LYS A 47 -5.88 10.72 -3.11
C LYS A 47 -5.21 9.62 -2.30
N TRP A 48 -4.57 8.70 -3.02
CA TRP A 48 -3.68 7.72 -2.42
C TRP A 48 -2.39 8.38 -1.96
N ILE A 49 -1.96 8.05 -0.75
CA ILE A 49 -0.71 8.53 -0.17
C ILE A 49 0.17 7.35 0.29
N ARG A 50 1.47 7.45 0.04
CA ARG A 50 2.46 6.44 0.41
C ARG A 50 2.58 6.37 1.92
N ALA A 51 2.21 5.24 2.49
CA ALA A 51 2.31 4.97 3.92
C ALA A 51 3.64 4.30 4.29
N GLN A 52 4.05 3.25 3.56
CA GLN A 52 5.30 2.52 3.81
C GLN A 52 6.08 2.26 2.51
N PRO A 53 7.42 2.17 2.58
CA PRO A 53 8.26 2.75 3.63
C PRO A 53 8.24 4.29 3.51
N LYS A 54 8.41 5.01 4.63
CA LYS A 54 8.58 6.47 4.62
C LYS A 54 9.99 6.88 4.23
N ASP A 55 10.98 6.16 4.73
CA ASP A 55 12.40 6.34 4.42
C ASP A 55 13.06 4.94 4.35
N PRO A 56 13.79 4.65 3.25
CA PRO A 56 14.64 3.46 3.07
C PRO A 56 15.48 3.02 4.27
N ASP A 57 16.03 4.01 4.98
CA ASP A 57 17.14 3.83 5.91
C ASP A 57 16.72 4.14 7.35
N SER A 58 15.55 4.75 7.53
CA SER A 58 15.00 5.00 8.86
C SER A 58 14.27 3.76 9.40
N LYS A 59 14.65 3.32 10.61
CA LYS A 59 13.88 2.33 11.41
C LYS A 59 12.57 2.92 11.95
N GLN A 60 12.02 3.99 11.36
CA GLN A 60 10.88 4.74 11.90
C GLN A 60 9.52 4.16 11.50
N TRP A 61 9.34 2.84 11.56
CA TRP A 61 8.03 2.19 11.38
C TRP A 61 6.97 2.68 12.39
N ILE A 62 7.41 3.30 13.50
CA ILE A 62 6.55 3.96 14.49
C ILE A 62 5.85 5.20 13.91
N THR A 63 6.44 5.88 12.93
CA THR A 63 5.93 7.14 12.36
C THR A 63 5.20 6.93 11.04
N THR A 64 4.94 5.69 10.63
CA THR A 64 4.21 5.36 9.40
C THR A 64 2.90 4.65 9.69
N PRO A 65 1.89 4.77 8.82
CA PRO A 65 0.67 3.99 8.95
C PRO A 65 0.97 2.49 8.92
N THR A 66 0.23 1.72 9.70
CA THR A 66 0.40 0.25 9.79
C THR A 66 -0.95 -0.44 9.68
N LEU A 67 -0.97 -1.62 9.06
CA LEU A 67 -2.12 -2.50 9.14
C LEU A 67 -2.14 -3.20 10.50
N VAL A 68 -3.31 -3.29 11.12
CA VAL A 68 -3.53 -4.02 12.37
C VAL A 68 -4.81 -4.84 12.25
N ARG A 69 -4.84 -5.98 12.93
CA ARG A 69 -6.07 -6.76 13.11
C ARG A 69 -6.77 -6.28 14.38
N PRO A 70 -8.08 -6.00 14.35
CA PRO A 70 -8.85 -5.70 15.56
C PRO A 70 -8.63 -6.79 16.61
N GLY A 71 -8.39 -6.39 17.86
CA GLY A 71 -8.09 -7.32 18.95
C GLY A 71 -6.65 -7.88 18.97
N SER A 72 -5.79 -7.50 18.02
CA SER A 72 -4.37 -7.85 18.02
C SER A 72 -3.48 -6.63 18.14
N GLU A 73 -2.42 -6.72 18.94
CA GLU A 73 -1.36 -5.71 18.98
C GLU A 73 -0.34 -5.90 17.84
N LYS A 74 -0.40 -7.03 17.14
CA LYS A 74 0.54 -7.36 16.06
C LYS A 74 0.27 -6.50 14.84
N ARG A 75 1.26 -5.67 14.52
CA ARG A 75 1.28 -4.81 13.33
C ARG A 75 1.74 -5.61 12.13
N ILE A 76 1.10 -5.36 10.99
CA ILE A 76 1.51 -5.85 9.68
C ILE A 76 2.23 -4.71 8.98
N HIS A 77 3.46 -4.99 8.56
CA HIS A 77 4.37 -4.07 7.89
C HIS A 77 4.66 -4.61 6.49
N PRO A 78 3.86 -4.23 5.49
CA PRO A 78 4.15 -4.56 4.11
C PRO A 78 5.47 -3.92 3.66
N ASP A 79 6.19 -4.56 2.73
CA ASP A 79 7.38 -3.96 2.10
C ASP A 79 7.07 -2.62 1.41
N GLY A 80 5.84 -2.44 0.92
CA GLY A 80 5.32 -1.16 0.45
C GLY A 80 3.82 -1.01 0.75
N MET A 81 3.37 0.19 1.10
CA MET A 81 1.95 0.41 1.40
C MET A 81 1.48 1.79 0.94
N TRP A 82 0.31 1.81 0.30
CA TRP A 82 -0.45 3.01 -0.03
C TRP A 82 -1.79 2.97 0.70
N VAL A 83 -2.23 4.15 1.14
CA VAL A 83 -3.51 4.32 1.83
C VAL A 83 -4.29 5.45 1.19
N MET A 84 -5.57 5.21 0.97
CA MET A 84 -6.57 6.21 0.69
C MET A 84 -7.56 6.17 1.85
N VAL A 85 -7.94 7.33 2.38
CA VAL A 85 -9.00 7.42 3.39
C VAL A 85 -10.13 8.27 2.85
N GLY A 86 -11.35 7.92 3.23
CA GLY A 86 -12.54 8.65 2.84
C GLY A 86 -13.56 8.71 3.96
N ARG A 87 -14.66 9.40 3.66
CA ARG A 87 -15.84 9.48 4.50
C ARG A 87 -17.00 8.76 3.84
N MET A 88 -17.93 8.30 4.66
CA MET A 88 -19.19 7.77 4.18
C MET A 88 -20.29 8.74 4.58
N PHE A 89 -21.00 9.29 3.59
CA PHE A 89 -22.18 10.12 3.81
C PHE A 89 -23.43 9.33 3.47
N ARG A 90 -24.47 9.48 4.29
CA ARG A 90 -25.83 9.07 3.93
C ARG A 90 -26.71 10.29 3.86
N THR A 91 -27.49 10.39 2.79
CA THR A 91 -28.50 11.43 2.69
C THR A 91 -29.76 11.00 3.42
N LYS A 92 -30.10 11.67 4.52
CA LYS A 92 -31.44 11.60 5.12
C LYS A 92 -32.13 12.93 4.84
N ASN A 93 -33.26 12.89 4.14
CA ASN A 93 -34.05 14.08 3.76
C ASN A 93 -33.24 15.10 2.93
N GLY A 94 -32.41 14.64 1.99
CA GLY A 94 -31.60 15.50 1.12
C GLY A 94 -30.40 16.18 1.80
N ARG A 95 -30.14 15.91 3.08
CA ARG A 95 -28.96 16.44 3.80
C ARG A 95 -27.90 15.34 3.98
N PRO A 96 -26.64 15.54 3.56
CA PRO A 96 -25.57 14.58 3.79
C PRO A 96 -25.24 14.51 5.28
N LYS A 97 -25.31 13.31 5.86
CA LYS A 97 -24.90 13.02 7.24
C LYS A 97 -23.70 12.08 7.21
N LEU A 98 -22.63 12.43 7.92
CA LEU A 98 -21.49 11.54 8.11
C LEU A 98 -21.93 10.29 8.88
N GLU A 99 -21.75 9.11 8.29
CA GLU A 99 -22.04 7.83 8.93
C GLU A 99 -20.77 7.09 9.35
N GLY A 100 -19.62 7.37 8.74
CA GLY A 100 -18.36 6.74 9.15
C GLY A 100 -17.14 7.14 8.35
N PHE A 101 -16.01 6.55 8.75
CA PHE A 101 -14.72 6.67 8.09
C PHE A 101 -14.29 5.31 7.57
N TRP A 102 -13.54 5.30 6.47
CA TRP A 102 -12.99 4.07 5.89
C TRP A 102 -11.62 4.33 5.28
N ALA A 103 -10.87 3.26 5.07
CA ALA A 103 -9.63 3.28 4.31
C ALA A 103 -9.64 2.19 3.24
N ASP A 104 -9.08 2.50 2.08
CA ASP A 104 -8.64 1.50 1.12
C ASP A 104 -7.11 1.40 1.20
N VAL A 105 -6.60 0.18 1.16
CA VAL A 105 -5.18 -0.11 1.34
C VAL A 105 -4.67 -0.96 0.18
N MET A 106 -3.53 -0.54 -0.37
CA MET A 106 -2.77 -1.32 -1.33
C MET A 106 -1.42 -1.65 -0.72
N ALA A 107 -1.22 -2.92 -0.41
CA ALA A 107 0.00 -3.46 0.15
C ALA A 107 0.84 -4.13 -0.94
N PHE A 108 2.15 -4.15 -0.75
CA PHE A 108 3.12 -4.80 -1.61
C PHE A 108 4.06 -5.62 -0.74
N GLU A 109 4.38 -6.83 -1.19
CA GLU A 109 5.34 -7.74 -0.55
C GLU A 109 6.30 -8.26 -1.61
N SER A 110 7.60 -8.28 -1.33
CA SER A 110 8.60 -8.87 -2.22
C SER A 110 9.08 -10.22 -1.70
N SER A 111 8.81 -11.27 -2.46
CA SER A 111 9.13 -12.63 -2.08
C SER A 111 10.05 -13.27 -3.13
N GLN A 112 11.25 -13.65 -2.71
CA GLN A 112 12.21 -14.38 -3.56
C GLN A 112 12.11 -15.91 -3.45
N GLN A 113 11.35 -16.41 -2.47
CA GLN A 113 11.27 -17.83 -2.13
C GLN A 113 9.83 -18.22 -1.78
N PRO A 114 9.41 -19.46 -2.07
CA PRO A 114 8.06 -19.94 -1.74
C PRO A 114 7.71 -19.77 -0.25
N ALA A 115 8.64 -20.11 0.65
CA ALA A 115 8.42 -20.00 2.09
C ALA A 115 8.09 -18.57 2.54
N ASN A 116 8.73 -17.56 1.94
CA ASN A 116 8.42 -16.15 2.21
C ASN A 116 7.03 -15.80 1.68
N LEU A 117 6.70 -16.22 0.47
CA LEU A 117 5.38 -16.00 -0.12
C LEU A 117 4.25 -16.54 0.77
N TYR A 118 4.33 -17.79 1.22
CA TYR A 118 3.28 -18.36 2.08
C TYR A 118 3.18 -17.63 3.43
N LYS A 119 4.32 -17.26 4.01
CA LYS A 119 4.35 -16.44 5.22
C LYS A 119 3.67 -15.09 4.97
N ASP A 120 3.94 -14.43 3.85
CA ASP A 120 3.39 -13.13 3.50
C ASP A 120 1.87 -13.22 3.23
N ARG A 121 1.42 -14.20 2.43
CA ARG A 121 0.00 -14.49 2.17
C ARG A 121 -0.79 -14.74 3.45
N SER A 122 -0.23 -15.48 4.41
CA SER A 122 -0.89 -15.74 5.69
C SER A 122 -1.17 -14.47 6.52
N ARG A 123 -0.48 -13.36 6.26
CA ARG A 123 -0.74 -12.07 6.92
C ARG A 123 -2.00 -11.38 6.41
N TYR A 124 -2.43 -11.69 5.19
CA TYR A 124 -3.54 -11.00 4.51
C TYR A 124 -4.79 -11.87 4.33
N PHE A 125 -4.69 -13.16 4.66
CA PHE A 125 -5.75 -14.13 4.44
C PHE A 125 -7.13 -13.66 4.95
N PRO A 126 -8.20 -13.72 4.13
CA PRO A 126 -9.50 -13.09 4.45
C PRO A 126 -10.20 -13.70 5.67
N SER A 127 -10.00 -15.00 5.89
CA SER A 127 -10.60 -15.70 7.03
C SER A 127 -10.05 -15.23 8.38
N ILE A 128 -8.97 -14.45 8.39
CA ILE A 128 -8.32 -13.97 9.62
C ILE A 128 -8.92 -12.63 10.10
N GLY A 129 -9.99 -12.16 9.46
CA GLY A 129 -10.86 -11.10 9.95
C GLY A 129 -10.66 -9.74 9.27
N ALA A 130 -11.38 -8.74 9.79
CA ALA A 130 -11.30 -7.37 9.29
C ALA A 130 -9.91 -6.76 9.57
N TYR A 131 -9.48 -5.80 8.76
CA TYR A 131 -8.28 -5.01 9.00
C TYR A 131 -8.64 -3.59 9.42
N GLN A 132 -7.76 -2.96 10.18
CA GLN A 132 -7.76 -1.52 10.42
C GLN A 132 -6.41 -0.95 9.98
N VAL A 133 -6.41 0.25 9.41
CA VAL A 133 -5.18 1.03 9.26
C VAL A 133 -5.06 1.97 10.44
N ARG A 134 -3.92 1.89 11.13
CA ARG A 134 -3.54 2.80 12.21
C ARG A 134 -2.64 3.88 11.62
N ILE A 135 -3.09 5.13 11.65
CA ILE A 135 -2.38 6.28 11.07
C ILE A 135 -1.86 7.18 12.20
N PRO A 136 -0.53 7.34 12.37
CA PRO A 136 0.04 8.25 13.35
C PRO A 136 -0.26 9.72 13.03
N LYS A 137 -0.49 10.53 14.06
CA LYS A 137 -0.67 12.00 13.92
C LYS A 137 0.53 12.66 13.24
N SER A 138 1.74 12.31 13.67
CA SER A 138 2.99 12.83 13.10
C SER A 138 3.14 12.56 11.61
N TRP A 139 2.62 11.44 11.12
CA TRP A 139 2.61 11.13 9.68
C TRP A 139 1.66 12.04 8.91
N LEU A 140 0.47 12.32 9.47
CA LEU A 140 -0.53 13.18 8.83
C LEU A 140 -0.10 14.64 8.76
N GLU A 141 0.59 15.12 9.80
CA GLU A 141 1.04 16.50 9.93
C GLU A 141 2.29 16.82 9.10
N GLU A 142 3.07 15.80 8.73
CA GLU A 142 4.24 15.99 7.88
C GLU A 142 3.86 16.53 6.50
N GLU A 143 4.60 17.54 6.07
CA GLU A 143 4.37 18.21 4.80
C GLU A 143 4.98 17.41 3.64
N ILE A 144 4.19 17.26 2.58
CA ILE A 144 4.60 16.58 1.36
C ILE A 144 4.39 17.48 0.15
N THR A 145 5.22 17.26 -0.87
CA THR A 145 5.00 17.86 -2.19
C THR A 145 4.24 16.87 -3.07
N THR A 146 3.02 17.23 -3.48
CA THR A 146 2.13 16.32 -4.21
C THR A 146 2.31 16.39 -5.73
N VAL A 147 2.86 17.50 -6.24
CA VAL A 147 3.12 17.72 -7.67
C VAL A 147 4.36 18.61 -7.84
N GLY A 148 5.40 18.09 -8.49
CA GLY A 148 6.56 18.89 -8.95
C GLY A 148 7.24 19.72 -7.85
N ARG A 149 7.37 21.03 -8.09
CA ARG A 149 7.87 22.04 -7.11
C ARG A 149 6.72 22.83 -6.46
N GLY A 150 5.56 22.23 -6.32
CA GLY A 150 4.39 22.87 -5.72
C GLY A 150 4.57 23.18 -4.22
N PRO A 151 3.67 23.98 -3.63
CA PRO A 151 3.69 24.27 -2.20
C PRO A 151 3.55 22.97 -1.40
N GLN A 152 4.37 22.86 -0.35
CA GLN A 152 4.29 21.76 0.60
C GLN A 152 3.00 21.90 1.40
N LYS A 153 2.30 20.78 1.58
CA LYS A 153 1.08 20.70 2.38
C LYS A 153 1.13 19.47 3.26
N PRO A 154 0.62 19.52 4.49
CA PRO A 154 0.43 18.34 5.31
C PRO A 154 -0.31 17.23 4.57
N ARG A 155 0.05 15.96 4.82
CA ARG A 155 -0.62 14.80 4.18
C ARG A 155 -2.13 14.83 4.34
N TRP A 156 -2.64 15.23 5.51
CA TRP A 156 -4.09 15.30 5.75
C TRP A 156 -4.83 16.21 4.75
N GLN A 157 -4.24 17.35 4.35
CA GLN A 157 -4.82 18.26 3.34
C GLN A 157 -4.80 17.65 1.93
N THR A 158 -3.93 16.68 1.71
CA THR A 158 -3.82 15.98 0.43
C THR A 158 -4.83 14.83 0.32
N MET A 159 -5.19 14.21 1.45
CA MET A 159 -6.15 13.10 1.49
C MET A 159 -7.61 13.56 1.28
N GLY A 160 -7.83 14.87 1.10
CA GLY A 160 -9.11 15.44 0.69
C GLY A 160 -10.19 15.40 1.77
N SER A 161 -11.42 15.16 1.34
CA SER A 161 -12.67 15.26 2.13
C SER A 161 -12.62 14.53 3.47
N ALA A 162 -11.78 13.50 3.61
CA ALA A 162 -11.63 12.71 4.83
C ALA A 162 -11.20 13.54 6.05
N PHE A 163 -10.43 14.61 5.83
CA PHE A 163 -9.97 15.52 6.88
C PHE A 163 -10.39 16.97 6.66
N ASP A 164 -10.96 17.30 5.50
CA ASP A 164 -11.51 18.63 5.21
C ASP A 164 -12.94 18.80 5.75
N HIS A 165 -13.32 20.02 6.11
CA HIS A 165 -14.73 20.39 6.29
C HIS A 165 -15.33 20.84 4.95
N ALA A 166 -16.66 20.75 4.81
CA ALA A 166 -17.40 21.34 3.70
C ALA A 166 -17.25 22.89 3.62
N ASP A 167 -16.73 23.54 4.66
CA ASP A 167 -16.53 25.00 4.75
C ASP A 167 -15.04 25.44 4.73
N GLY A 168 -14.10 24.50 4.53
CA GLY A 168 -12.67 24.80 4.41
C GLY A 168 -11.93 25.14 5.72
N ARG A 169 -12.57 25.04 6.89
CA ARG A 169 -11.90 25.28 8.19
C ARG A 169 -11.35 23.98 8.79
N ARG A 170 -10.20 24.09 9.43
CA ARG A 170 -9.56 23.00 10.18
C ARG A 170 -10.21 22.91 11.56
N ARG A 171 -11.03 21.90 11.84
CA ARG A 171 -11.31 21.46 13.21
C ARG A 171 -11.36 19.94 13.35
N GLU A 172 -10.39 19.46 14.12
CA GLU A 172 -10.53 18.46 15.17
C GLU A 172 -11.41 17.23 14.88
N ASN A 173 -11.05 16.44 13.87
CA ASN A 173 -11.00 14.98 14.08
C ASN A 173 -9.90 14.59 15.10
N LEU A 174 -9.35 15.56 15.85
CA LEU A 174 -8.34 15.39 16.90
C LEU A 174 -8.88 14.54 18.06
N ASP A 175 -10.20 14.58 18.31
CA ASP A 175 -10.88 13.70 19.27
C ASP A 175 -10.87 12.22 18.84
N LEU A 176 -10.69 11.94 17.53
CA LEU A 176 -10.54 10.57 17.03
C LEU A 176 -9.12 10.03 17.21
N PHE A 177 -8.14 10.91 17.49
CA PHE A 177 -6.80 10.46 17.83
C PHE A 177 -6.78 9.96 19.26
N LYS A 178 -6.75 8.64 19.40
CA LYS A 178 -6.43 7.99 20.67
C LYS A 178 -4.95 7.63 20.64
N ASP A 179 -4.20 7.91 21.71
CA ASP A 179 -2.77 7.61 21.82
C ASP A 179 -1.95 8.04 20.57
N ASN A 180 -2.15 9.28 20.11
CA ASN A 180 -1.46 9.86 18.94
C ASN A 180 -1.67 9.12 17.60
N HIS A 181 -2.74 8.35 17.46
CA HIS A 181 -3.12 7.70 16.21
C HIS A 181 -4.63 7.67 15.99
N ILE A 182 -5.03 7.67 14.73
CA ILE A 182 -6.41 7.44 14.32
C ILE A 182 -6.50 6.06 13.64
N ARG A 183 -7.63 5.38 13.80
CA ARG A 183 -7.86 4.05 13.18
C ARG A 183 -9.00 4.15 12.19
N PHE A 184 -8.77 3.63 10.99
CA PHE A 184 -9.80 3.50 9.95
C PHE A 184 -10.06 2.02 9.69
N PRO A 185 -11.32 1.56 9.65
CA PRO A 185 -11.63 0.23 9.14
C PRO A 185 -11.24 0.17 7.66
N VAL A 186 -10.60 -0.93 7.27
CA VAL A 186 -10.23 -1.17 5.88
C VAL A 186 -11.46 -1.68 5.13
N ARG A 187 -11.93 -0.91 4.16
CA ARG A 187 -13.05 -1.27 3.27
C ARG A 187 -12.57 -2.17 2.13
N ARG A 188 -11.45 -1.80 1.49
CA ARG A 188 -10.79 -2.59 0.46
C ARG A 188 -9.32 -2.79 0.79
N LEU A 189 -8.89 -4.04 0.78
CA LEU A 189 -7.47 -4.41 0.80
C LEU A 189 -7.12 -4.99 -0.58
N SER A 190 -5.97 -4.62 -1.11
CA SER A 190 -5.37 -5.26 -2.28
C SER A 190 -3.90 -5.49 -1.99
N VAL A 191 -3.39 -6.68 -2.29
CA VAL A 191 -2.02 -7.08 -1.97
C VAL A 191 -1.33 -7.51 -3.25
N MET A 192 -0.25 -6.84 -3.60
CA MET A 192 0.60 -7.17 -4.74
C MET A 192 1.84 -7.94 -4.26
N PHE A 193 1.90 -9.23 -4.56
CA PHE A 193 3.07 -10.07 -4.37
C PHE A 193 4.01 -9.91 -5.57
N CYS A 194 5.14 -9.28 -5.33
CA CYS A 194 6.21 -9.16 -6.29
C CYS A 194 7.13 -10.37 -6.11
N LEU A 195 7.15 -11.24 -7.11
CA LEU A 195 7.83 -12.54 -7.05
C LEU A 195 9.09 -12.53 -7.92
N ALA A 196 10.12 -13.26 -7.47
CA ALA A 196 11.22 -13.63 -8.37
C ALA A 196 10.66 -14.26 -9.65
N ASN A 197 11.27 -14.00 -10.81
CA ASN A 197 10.68 -14.36 -12.10
C ASN A 197 10.38 -15.87 -12.19
N ASP A 198 11.31 -16.71 -11.73
CA ASP A 198 11.15 -18.17 -11.73
C ASP A 198 10.04 -18.59 -10.76
N LEU A 199 10.02 -18.01 -9.56
CA LEU A 199 8.96 -18.27 -8.57
C LEU A 199 7.58 -17.88 -9.10
N TYR A 200 7.47 -16.79 -9.86
CA TYR A 200 6.21 -16.39 -10.48
C TYR A 200 5.69 -17.47 -11.43
N GLU A 201 6.56 -18.02 -12.28
CA GLU A 201 6.16 -19.08 -13.22
C GLU A 201 5.78 -20.37 -12.48
N ASP A 202 6.43 -20.70 -11.38
CA ASP A 202 6.04 -21.87 -10.57
C ASP A 202 4.68 -21.64 -9.87
N VAL A 203 4.49 -20.45 -9.32
CA VAL A 203 3.34 -20.10 -8.46
C VAL A 203 2.06 -19.93 -9.28
N ARG A 204 2.13 -19.35 -10.49
CA ARG A 204 0.96 -19.15 -11.37
C ARG A 204 0.24 -20.44 -11.77
N HIS A 205 0.92 -21.58 -11.69
CA HIS A 205 0.36 -22.89 -12.04
C HIS A 205 -0.08 -23.69 -10.82
N THR A 206 0.28 -23.25 -9.61
CA THR A 206 0.11 -24.03 -8.37
C THR A 206 -0.76 -23.34 -7.32
N ILE A 207 -0.92 -22.02 -7.40
CA ILE A 207 -1.71 -21.23 -6.46
C ILE A 207 -2.94 -20.65 -7.16
N VAL A 208 -4.07 -20.70 -6.48
CA VAL A 208 -5.25 -19.89 -6.81
C VAL A 208 -5.19 -18.59 -6.00
N PRO A 209 -5.17 -17.42 -6.65
CA PRO A 209 -5.26 -16.11 -5.99
C PRO A 209 -6.57 -15.94 -5.24
N GLU A 210 -6.52 -15.34 -4.06
CA GLU A 210 -7.73 -14.79 -3.43
C GLU A 210 -8.15 -13.48 -4.12
N GLY A 211 -9.41 -13.08 -3.99
CA GLY A 211 -9.97 -11.90 -4.68
C GLY A 211 -9.27 -10.56 -4.40
N HIS A 212 -8.40 -10.50 -3.39
CA HIS A 212 -7.61 -9.32 -3.02
C HIS A 212 -6.11 -9.47 -3.32
N GLU A 213 -5.67 -10.63 -3.79
CA GLU A 213 -4.27 -10.96 -4.06
C GLU A 213 -3.94 -10.78 -5.54
N TYR A 214 -2.80 -10.18 -5.83
CA TYR A 214 -2.30 -9.96 -7.17
C TYR A 214 -0.82 -10.31 -7.19
N PHE A 215 -0.34 -10.78 -8.33
CA PHE A 215 1.02 -11.29 -8.48
C PHE A 215 1.69 -10.59 -9.64
N MET A 216 2.94 -10.17 -9.47
CA MET A 216 3.74 -9.61 -10.54
C MET A 216 5.19 -10.09 -10.47
N LYS A 217 5.86 -10.13 -11.62
CA LYS A 217 7.28 -10.46 -11.70
C LYS A 217 8.17 -9.34 -11.16
N HIS A 218 9.30 -9.68 -10.56
CA HIS A 218 10.35 -8.72 -10.19
C HIS A 218 10.85 -7.90 -11.37
N SER A 219 11.00 -8.53 -12.54
CA SER A 219 11.36 -7.84 -13.78
C SER A 219 10.40 -6.69 -14.13
N THR A 220 9.13 -6.79 -13.75
CA THR A 220 8.12 -5.73 -13.96
C THR A 220 8.36 -4.51 -13.06
N MET A 221 9.05 -4.66 -11.93
CA MET A 221 9.34 -3.56 -11.00
C MET A 221 10.48 -2.64 -11.43
N GLY A 222 11.32 -3.05 -12.38
CA GLY A 222 12.48 -2.27 -12.83
C GLY A 222 12.14 -0.90 -13.45
N ASN A 223 10.85 -0.62 -13.72
CA ASN A 223 10.40 0.65 -14.29
C ASN A 223 9.08 1.12 -13.65
N ARG A 224 9.04 2.37 -13.16
CA ARG A 224 7.84 3.02 -12.59
C ARG A 224 6.63 3.02 -13.53
N ALA A 225 6.85 3.22 -14.83
CA ALA A 225 5.78 3.21 -15.82
C ALA A 225 5.12 1.82 -15.94
N ASN A 226 5.92 0.76 -15.76
CA ASN A 226 5.42 -0.61 -15.77
C ASN A 226 4.58 -0.88 -14.54
N ILE A 227 5.05 -0.54 -13.32
CA ILE A 227 4.26 -0.71 -12.09
C ILE A 227 2.89 -0.03 -12.23
N LYS A 228 2.86 1.20 -12.75
CA LYS A 228 1.61 1.93 -13.02
C LYS A 228 0.67 1.12 -13.93
N LYS A 229 1.17 0.64 -15.07
CA LYS A 229 0.36 -0.09 -16.06
C LYS A 229 -0.28 -1.35 -15.44
N HIS A 230 0.45 -2.06 -14.58
CA HIS A 230 -0.03 -3.30 -13.97
C HIS A 230 -0.99 -3.03 -12.82
N VAL A 231 -0.71 -2.04 -11.99
CA VAL A 231 -1.62 -1.62 -10.92
C VAL A 231 -2.98 -1.19 -11.48
N MET A 232 -3.02 -0.49 -12.62
CA MET A 232 -4.29 -0.12 -13.28
C MET A 232 -5.08 -1.30 -13.87
N LYS A 233 -4.45 -2.47 -13.98
CA LYS A 233 -5.09 -3.71 -14.44
C LYS A 233 -5.53 -4.61 -13.28
N MET A 234 -5.34 -4.18 -12.02
CA MET A 234 -5.79 -4.96 -10.88
C MET A 234 -7.31 -4.98 -10.84
N ASP A 235 -7.90 -6.09 -11.23
CA ASP A 235 -9.32 -6.39 -11.14
C ASP A 235 -9.55 -7.88 -10.83
N LEU A 236 -10.81 -8.28 -10.68
CA LEU A 236 -11.18 -9.67 -10.34
C LEU A 236 -10.86 -10.69 -11.44
N GLU A 237 -10.54 -10.24 -12.66
CA GLU A 237 -10.18 -11.10 -13.79
C GLU A 237 -8.66 -11.18 -13.98
N ASN A 238 -7.92 -10.19 -13.47
CA ASN A 238 -6.50 -9.97 -13.73
C ASN A 238 -5.66 -10.04 -12.45
N HIS A 239 -5.53 -11.25 -11.89
CA HIS A 239 -4.69 -11.52 -10.72
C HIS A 239 -3.20 -11.72 -11.04
N TRP A 240 -2.85 -12.09 -12.27
CA TRP A 240 -1.48 -12.36 -12.70
C TRP A 240 -1.02 -11.29 -13.68
N LEU A 241 -0.07 -10.46 -13.24
CA LEU A 241 0.35 -9.22 -13.90
C LEU A 241 1.81 -9.29 -14.37
#